data_AF-A0A3M7S9T0-F1
#
_entry.id   AF-A0A3M7S9T0-F1
#
_cell.length_a   1.000
_cell.length_b   1.000
_cell.length_c   1.000
_cell.angle_alpha   90.00
_cell.angle_beta   90.00
_cell.angle_gamma   90.00
#
_symmetry.space_group_name_H-M   'P 1'
#
loop_
_entity.id
_entity.type
_entity.pdbx_description
1 polymer ?
#
loop_
_entity_poly.entity_id
_entity_poly.type
_entity_poly.pdbx_seq_one_letter_code
_entity_poly.pdbx_strand_id
1 'polypeptide(L)'
;MPNCAAIINTINVNRPIGGYKDVVIIGNGPSGLCLSYFLSGHWPYYNKNVISDEFLQTRLDYLDNNLSLVEHDLEYLSNGLEGRSFNPIALLYDKLKHPDADLGLDLPSCLNWKYDPNKEIDHVCIGKAAGPGGSWNDLDGSQLTISPSRWMELPELVYSDWKRQNKSSSSVNAGLVFSSKSSNFSEDNSLLNANVFRKSTPKALAPRALSAEESRASMNDVRNYYRDYVKQKNLDKYLLNSATVTNVRRVCCSKLVLNAADNSHATCSIVPCNSVQSVHSATNVECLWEVTGIVDKRERKKASSLTQKGDLIEFKYYCKHLVLAIGACDIHNRLNVKGENHRYILSSMRELEDKIKEDLARLQKEPLLIVGSGLSAADAILLAKKYHIRIVHVIKKSVYDPNLIFNKLPKKIYPEYHKVYEQMLSSKGCHSSSTDLSQSYTLYDEHEIKNFTSKRTCVLTSTREQSVDGLMFGNDGQSLAGLSRDTEIKVSYACVLIGYSPDLSFLPSYVHSQLAVDPQRPLNTKENPISIDECTHESSRFKNLYAMGPLIGDNFVRFGTGGALAITSSIWKDLNSKKEEICVQD
;
A
#
# COMPACT_ATOMS: atom_id res chain seq x y z
N MET A 1 1.54 19.70 37.20
CA MET A 1 0.23 19.02 37.08
C MET A 1 0.42 17.68 36.36
N PRO A 2 -0.25 16.58 36.75
CA PRO A 2 -0.09 15.31 36.03
C PRO A 2 -0.65 15.43 34.61
N ASN A 3 0.16 15.09 33.62
CA ASN A 3 -0.20 15.08 32.20
C ASN A 3 -1.41 14.15 31.99
N CYS A 4 -2.40 14.51 31.15
CA CYS A 4 -3.58 13.66 30.88
C CYS A 4 -3.19 12.22 30.46
N ALA A 5 -2.04 12.07 29.80
CA ALA A 5 -1.43 10.78 29.47
C ALA A 5 -1.18 9.88 30.70
N ALA A 6 -0.77 10.44 31.84
CA ALA A 6 -0.55 9.69 33.09
C ALA A 6 -1.85 9.21 33.74
N ILE A 7 -2.94 9.96 33.53
CA ILE A 7 -4.27 9.71 34.12
C ILE A 7 -4.98 8.56 33.39
N ILE A 8 -4.79 8.44 32.07
CA ILE A 8 -5.41 7.39 31.25
C ILE A 8 -4.74 6.01 31.46
N ASN A 9 -3.46 5.98 31.87
CA ASN A 9 -2.69 4.74 32.03
C ASN A 9 -2.99 3.95 33.31
N THR A 10 -3.83 4.46 34.23
CA THR A 10 -4.11 3.80 35.51
C THR A 10 -5.41 2.99 35.46
N ILE A 11 -5.45 1.93 34.65
CA ILE A 11 -6.61 1.04 34.56
C ILE A 11 -6.22 -0.43 34.72
N ASN A 12 -6.82 -1.03 35.74
CA ASN A 12 -6.73 -2.40 36.28
C ASN A 12 -6.55 -3.56 35.27
N VAL A 13 -5.89 -4.60 35.77
CA VAL A 13 -5.28 -5.79 35.12
C VAL A 13 -6.27 -6.80 34.50
N ASN A 14 -7.44 -6.37 34.00
CA ASN A 14 -8.42 -7.23 33.31
C ASN A 14 -9.08 -6.55 32.09
N ARG A 15 -8.43 -5.55 31.45
CA ARG A 15 -9.02 -4.74 30.36
C ARG A 15 -8.48 -5.05 28.94
N PRO A 16 -9.24 -4.70 27.88
CA PRO A 16 -8.88 -4.88 26.46
C PRO A 16 -7.49 -4.35 26.11
N ILE A 17 -6.87 -4.92 25.07
CA ILE A 17 -5.58 -4.43 24.53
C ILE A 17 -5.70 -2.94 24.24
N GLY A 18 -4.82 -2.10 24.78
CA GLY A 18 -4.78 -0.69 24.41
C GLY A 18 -4.49 0.26 25.56
N GLY A 19 -4.79 1.55 25.36
CA GLY A 19 -4.37 2.65 26.22
C GLY A 19 -4.16 3.93 25.43
N TYR A 20 -3.57 4.94 26.07
CA TYR A 20 -3.16 6.16 25.38
C TYR A 20 -1.87 5.92 24.57
N LYS A 21 -1.80 6.51 23.37
CA LYS A 21 -0.61 6.61 22.51
C LYS A 21 -0.55 8.02 21.93
N ASP A 22 0.64 8.56 21.72
CA ASP A 22 0.75 9.85 21.02
C ASP A 22 0.28 9.71 19.58
N VAL A 23 0.62 8.58 18.93
CA VAL A 23 0.23 8.27 17.55
C VAL A 23 -0.42 6.88 17.43
N VAL A 24 -1.57 6.81 16.75
CA VAL A 24 -2.14 5.55 16.27
C VAL A 24 -2.08 5.53 14.75
N ILE A 25 -1.41 4.54 14.19
CA ILE A 25 -1.32 4.29 12.75
C ILE A 25 -2.28 3.16 12.41
N ILE A 26 -3.21 3.40 11.49
CA ILE A 26 -4.09 2.37 10.94
C ILE A 26 -3.53 1.94 9.58
N GLY A 27 -2.93 0.74 9.56
CA GLY A 27 -2.34 0.10 8.40
C GLY A 27 -0.91 -0.37 8.67
N ASN A 28 -0.67 -1.70 8.64
CA ASN A 28 0.65 -2.31 8.83
C ASN A 28 1.38 -2.61 7.50
N GLY A 29 1.04 -1.86 6.45
CA GLY A 29 1.71 -1.88 5.14
C GLY A 29 2.98 -1.04 5.10
N PRO A 30 3.66 -0.95 3.94
CA PRO A 30 4.93 -0.24 3.79
C PRO A 30 4.91 1.19 4.34
N SER A 31 3.84 1.96 4.07
CA SER A 31 3.64 3.30 4.60
C SER A 31 3.65 3.34 6.14
N GLY A 32 2.87 2.48 6.79
CA GLY A 32 2.82 2.41 8.25
C GLY A 32 4.11 1.86 8.88
N LEU A 33 4.82 0.97 8.19
CA LEU A 33 6.14 0.49 8.61
C LEU A 33 7.19 1.59 8.54
N CYS A 34 7.22 2.38 7.45
CA CYS A 34 8.10 3.55 7.34
C CYS A 34 7.83 4.53 8.47
N LEU A 35 6.56 4.88 8.72
CA LEU A 35 6.22 5.82 9.78
C LEU A 35 6.59 5.28 11.17
N SER A 36 6.27 4.02 11.47
CA SER A 36 6.66 3.40 12.75
C SER A 36 8.19 3.43 12.96
N TYR A 37 8.98 3.28 11.89
CA TYR A 37 10.43 3.39 11.97
C TYR A 37 10.90 4.80 12.36
N PHE A 38 10.37 5.85 11.74
CA PHE A 38 10.68 7.22 12.13
C PHE A 38 10.25 7.54 13.57
N LEU A 39 9.02 7.15 13.95
CA LEU A 39 8.49 7.38 15.29
C LEU A 39 9.24 6.57 16.36
N SER A 40 9.93 5.49 15.99
CA SER A 40 10.79 4.73 16.90
C SER A 40 12.11 5.44 17.26
N GLY A 41 12.35 6.66 16.75
CA GLY A 41 13.55 7.45 17.03
C GLY A 41 14.68 7.26 16.02
N HIS A 42 14.44 6.61 14.88
CA HIS A 42 15.43 6.47 13.80
C HIS A 42 15.25 7.54 12.74
N TRP A 43 16.13 8.55 12.74
CA TRP A 43 15.95 9.72 11.89
C TRP A 43 17.07 9.92 10.86
N PRO A 44 16.74 10.44 9.67
CA PRO A 44 17.70 10.65 8.59
C PRO A 44 18.44 12.00 8.73
N TYR A 45 19.71 11.98 8.36
CA TYR A 45 20.63 13.11 8.30
C TYR A 45 21.24 13.17 6.89
N TYR A 46 21.38 14.36 6.34
CA TYR A 46 22.10 14.54 5.08
C TYR A 46 23.60 14.23 5.29
N ASN A 47 24.16 13.39 4.43
CA ASN A 47 25.55 12.91 4.56
C ASN A 47 26.57 13.67 3.69
N LYS A 48 26.15 14.79 3.08
CA LYS A 48 26.97 15.64 2.18
C LYS A 48 27.38 15.02 0.86
N ASN A 49 26.75 13.90 0.46
CA ASN A 49 26.89 13.42 -0.91
C ASN A 49 26.24 14.43 -1.88
N VAL A 50 26.96 14.70 -2.97
CA VAL A 50 26.53 15.65 -4.01
C VAL A 50 25.28 15.14 -4.71
N ILE A 51 24.33 16.05 -4.93
CA ILE A 51 23.09 15.83 -5.68
C ILE A 51 23.19 16.58 -7.01
N SER A 52 22.59 16.01 -8.04
CA SER A 52 22.53 16.58 -9.41
C SER A 52 21.72 17.88 -9.50
N ASP A 53 20.71 18.03 -8.66
CA ASP A 53 19.83 19.19 -8.59
C ASP A 53 20.53 20.35 -7.87
N GLU A 54 21.00 21.34 -8.63
CA GLU A 54 21.79 22.47 -8.13
C GLU A 54 21.03 23.34 -7.12
N PHE A 55 19.72 23.52 -7.30
CA PHE A 55 18.89 24.31 -6.37
C PHE A 55 18.68 23.57 -5.06
N LEU A 56 18.44 22.26 -5.10
CA LEU A 56 18.38 21.44 -3.90
C LEU A 56 19.75 21.39 -3.20
N GLN A 57 20.83 21.18 -3.95
CA GLN A 57 22.20 21.14 -3.41
C GLN A 57 22.53 22.43 -2.66
N THR A 58 22.25 23.59 -3.27
CA THR A 58 22.48 24.90 -2.66
C THR A 58 21.76 25.01 -1.32
N ARG A 59 20.49 24.59 -1.22
CA ARG A 59 19.73 24.61 0.04
C ARG A 59 20.30 23.67 1.09
N LEU A 60 20.77 22.49 0.68
CA LEU A 60 21.39 21.50 1.56
C LEU A 60 22.73 21.97 2.14
N ASP A 61 23.49 22.77 1.38
CA ASP A 61 24.79 23.30 1.82
C ASP A 61 24.67 24.26 3.01
N TYR A 62 23.52 24.93 3.15
CA TYR A 62 23.22 25.82 4.29
C TYR A 62 22.59 25.11 5.49
N LEU A 63 22.39 23.79 5.44
CA LEU A 63 21.80 23.06 6.55
C LEU A 63 22.75 22.93 7.75
N ASP A 64 22.19 23.06 8.96
CA ASP A 64 22.87 22.59 10.16
C ASP A 64 22.96 21.06 10.13
N ASN A 65 24.20 20.58 10.05
CA ASN A 65 24.54 19.16 9.96
C ASN A 65 24.30 18.40 11.28
N ASN A 66 24.07 19.11 12.38
CA ASN A 66 23.73 18.51 13.67
C ASN A 66 22.25 18.15 13.79
N LEU A 67 21.40 18.71 12.91
CA LEU A 67 19.97 18.48 12.90
C LEU A 67 19.59 17.41 11.87
N SER A 68 18.57 16.63 12.21
CA SER A 68 17.95 15.71 11.26
C SER A 68 17.08 16.47 10.26
N LEU A 69 16.82 15.87 9.09
CA LEU A 69 15.79 16.36 8.18
C LEU A 69 14.41 16.53 8.84
N VAL A 70 14.07 15.72 9.85
CA VAL A 70 12.81 15.84 10.61
C VAL A 70 12.70 17.21 11.28
N GLU A 71 13.83 17.80 11.67
CA GLU A 71 13.92 19.04 12.44
C GLU A 71 14.02 20.29 11.54
N HIS A 72 14.37 20.11 10.27
CA HIS A 72 14.53 21.19 9.30
C HIS A 72 13.18 21.70 8.76
N ASP A 73 13.25 22.82 8.04
CA ASP A 73 12.14 23.32 7.22
C ASP A 73 12.02 22.50 5.94
N LEU A 74 11.12 21.53 5.96
CA LEU A 74 10.85 20.64 4.85
C LEU A 74 10.19 21.35 3.67
N GLU A 75 9.42 22.42 3.90
CA GLU A 75 8.79 23.20 2.83
C GLU A 75 9.87 23.96 2.06
N TYR A 76 10.78 24.62 2.78
CA TYR A 76 11.94 25.28 2.17
C TYR A 76 12.80 24.30 1.37
N LEU A 77 13.10 23.12 1.91
CA LEU A 77 13.94 22.13 1.23
C LEU A 77 13.28 21.49 -0.01
N SER A 78 11.95 21.35 0.01
CA SER A 78 11.21 20.65 -1.04
C SER A 78 10.66 21.58 -2.13
N ASN A 79 10.75 22.90 -1.94
CA ASN A 79 10.25 23.89 -2.89
C ASN A 79 10.80 23.67 -4.31
N GLY A 80 9.92 23.71 -5.32
CA GLY A 80 10.30 23.62 -6.73
C GLY A 80 10.84 22.26 -7.20
N LEU A 81 10.76 21.22 -6.37
CA LEU A 81 11.16 19.88 -6.79
C LEU A 81 10.12 19.27 -7.73
N GLU A 82 10.60 18.66 -8.81
CA GLU A 82 9.77 17.95 -9.79
C GLU A 82 10.10 16.45 -9.80
N GLY A 83 9.10 15.63 -10.15
CA GLY A 83 9.26 14.19 -10.31
C GLY A 83 7.93 13.45 -10.47
N ARG A 84 7.90 12.16 -10.12
CA ARG A 84 6.74 11.28 -10.33
C ARG A 84 5.70 11.27 -9.19
N SER A 85 5.94 12.02 -8.12
CA SER A 85 4.97 12.24 -7.03
C SER A 85 4.51 13.68 -7.07
N PHE A 86 3.26 13.91 -6.68
CA PHE A 86 2.73 15.27 -6.45
C PHE A 86 3.07 15.78 -5.05
N ASN A 87 3.66 14.94 -4.18
CA ASN A 87 4.00 15.34 -2.83
C ASN A 87 5.45 15.87 -2.75
N PRO A 88 5.66 17.12 -2.33
CA PRO A 88 6.97 17.76 -2.35
C PRO A 88 7.95 17.08 -1.38
N ILE A 89 7.48 16.61 -0.22
CA ILE A 89 8.36 15.92 0.76
C ILE A 89 8.74 14.52 0.26
N ALA A 90 7.83 13.85 -0.45
CA ALA A 90 8.15 12.61 -1.13
C ALA A 90 9.24 12.80 -2.19
N LEU A 91 9.17 13.87 -2.98
CA LEU A 91 10.21 14.21 -3.96
C LEU A 91 11.55 14.55 -3.30
N LEU A 92 11.54 15.34 -2.23
CA LEU A 92 12.74 15.67 -1.45
C LEU A 92 13.42 14.41 -0.92
N TYR A 93 12.65 13.56 -0.21
CA TYR A 93 13.17 12.33 0.36
C TYR A 93 13.70 11.40 -0.73
N ASP A 94 12.98 11.29 -1.84
CA ASP A 94 13.35 10.42 -2.95
C ASP A 94 14.65 10.87 -3.65
N LYS A 95 14.81 12.18 -3.93
CA LYS A 95 16.06 12.72 -4.48
C LYS A 95 17.26 12.49 -3.56
N LEU A 96 17.05 12.42 -2.24
CA LEU A 96 18.09 12.12 -1.26
C LEU A 96 18.36 10.62 -1.11
N LYS A 97 17.32 9.80 -1.12
CA LYS A 97 17.43 8.34 -0.93
C LYS A 97 17.90 7.63 -2.19
N HIS A 98 17.40 8.06 -3.34
CA HIS A 98 17.66 7.51 -4.66
C HIS A 98 17.94 8.62 -5.69
N PRO A 99 19.11 9.28 -5.61
CA PRO A 99 19.46 10.34 -6.55
C PRO A 99 19.36 9.85 -8.00
N ASP A 100 18.70 10.64 -8.85
CA ASP A 100 18.50 10.37 -10.29
C ASP A 100 17.84 9.03 -10.64
N ALA A 101 17.07 8.44 -9.72
CA ALA A 101 16.38 7.17 -9.99
C ALA A 101 15.35 7.24 -11.12
N ASP A 102 14.81 8.44 -11.44
CA ASP A 102 13.93 8.63 -12.59
C ASP A 102 14.68 8.59 -13.94
N LEU A 103 15.99 8.89 -13.93
CA LEU A 103 16.91 8.69 -15.05
C LEU A 103 17.40 7.24 -15.14
N GLY A 104 16.98 6.37 -14.21
CA GLY A 104 17.39 4.98 -14.13
C GLY A 104 18.80 4.77 -13.55
N LEU A 105 19.37 5.79 -12.88
CA LEU A 105 20.66 5.68 -12.23
C LEU A 105 20.55 4.99 -10.86
N ASP A 106 21.61 4.26 -10.49
CA ASP A 106 21.76 3.62 -9.19
C ASP A 106 22.87 4.31 -8.40
N LEU A 107 22.56 5.50 -7.87
CA LEU A 107 23.50 6.29 -7.08
C LEU A 107 23.39 5.97 -5.57
N PRO A 108 24.48 6.12 -4.80
CA PRO A 108 24.45 5.98 -3.35
C PRO A 108 23.46 6.95 -2.71
N SER A 109 22.87 6.56 -1.58
CA SER A 109 21.99 7.46 -0.83
C SER A 109 22.77 8.62 -0.22
N CYS A 110 22.14 9.79 -0.20
CA CYS A 110 22.61 10.99 0.48
C CYS A 110 22.16 11.06 1.96
N LEU A 111 21.61 9.97 2.50
CA LEU A 111 21.09 9.88 3.86
C LEU A 111 21.93 8.96 4.72
N ASN A 112 22.19 9.38 5.95
CA ASN A 112 22.65 8.53 7.04
C ASN A 112 21.59 8.51 8.15
N TRP A 113 21.40 7.37 8.79
CA TRP A 113 20.37 7.19 9.82
C TRP A 113 21.02 7.15 11.20
N LYS A 114 20.37 7.79 12.18
CA LYS A 114 20.79 7.74 13.58
C LYS A 114 19.60 7.39 14.44
N TYR A 115 19.82 6.48 15.39
CA TYR A 115 18.86 6.17 16.44
C TYR A 115 19.11 7.09 17.64
N ASP A 116 18.04 7.70 18.15
CA ASP A 116 18.02 8.46 19.39
C ASP A 116 16.75 8.12 20.19
N PRO A 117 16.86 7.49 21.37
CA PRO A 117 15.70 7.14 22.19
C PRO A 117 14.92 8.36 22.70
N ASN A 118 15.56 9.55 22.79
CA ASN A 118 14.85 10.77 23.22
C ASN A 118 13.94 11.34 22.12
N LYS A 119 14.11 10.84 20.89
CA LYS A 119 13.31 11.18 19.70
C LYS A 119 12.21 10.15 19.42
N GLU A 120 12.08 9.13 20.28
CA GLU A 120 11.00 8.15 20.22
C GLU A 120 9.66 8.81 20.58
N ILE A 121 8.64 8.59 19.74
CA ILE A 121 7.26 9.04 19.95
C ILE A 121 6.41 7.79 20.20
N ASP A 122 5.65 7.77 21.31
CA ASP A 122 4.89 6.57 21.69
C ASP A 122 3.76 6.28 20.70
N HIS A 123 3.80 5.12 20.06
CA HIS A 123 2.89 4.80 18.97
C HIS A 123 2.47 3.34 18.91
N VAL A 124 1.43 3.08 18.13
CA VAL A 124 1.00 1.72 17.75
C VAL A 124 0.62 1.70 16.26
N CYS A 125 0.97 0.62 15.58
CA CYS A 125 0.66 0.34 14.18
C CYS A 125 -0.29 -0.85 14.09
N ILE A 126 -1.55 -0.59 13.76
CA ILE A 126 -2.64 -1.56 13.77
C ILE A 126 -2.91 -2.02 12.34
N GLY A 127 -2.96 -3.32 12.08
CA GLY A 127 -3.25 -3.80 10.73
C GLY A 127 -3.94 -5.15 10.65
N LYS A 128 -4.81 -5.27 9.64
CA LYS A 128 -5.65 -6.44 9.38
C LYS A 128 -4.84 -7.66 8.94
N ALA A 129 -3.73 -7.44 8.22
CA ALA A 129 -2.87 -8.52 7.75
C ALA A 129 -2.21 -9.27 8.93
N ALA A 130 -2.05 -10.58 8.77
CA ALA A 130 -1.48 -11.45 9.80
C ALA A 130 0.00 -11.13 10.11
N GLY A 131 0.71 -10.59 9.14
CA GLY A 131 2.08 -10.10 9.29
C GLY A 131 2.25 -8.70 8.72
N PRO A 132 3.43 -8.10 8.95
CA PRO A 132 3.77 -6.81 8.36
C PRO A 132 3.78 -6.88 6.83
N GLY A 133 3.58 -5.72 6.20
CA GLY A 133 3.51 -5.57 4.75
C GLY A 133 2.09 -5.40 4.22
N GLY A 134 1.05 -5.41 5.06
CA GLY A 134 -0.33 -5.13 4.62
C GLY A 134 -0.78 -6.06 3.48
N SER A 135 -1.35 -5.49 2.41
CA SER A 135 -1.89 -6.23 1.24
C SER A 135 -0.88 -7.12 0.53
N TRP A 136 0.43 -6.89 0.69
CA TRP A 136 1.49 -7.74 0.14
C TRP A 136 1.44 -9.18 0.69
N ASN A 137 0.79 -9.41 1.82
CA ASN A 137 0.55 -10.75 2.36
C ASN A 137 -0.44 -11.57 1.52
N ASP A 138 -1.36 -10.92 0.81
CA ASP A 138 -2.46 -11.57 0.08
C ASP A 138 -2.18 -11.79 -1.41
N LEU A 139 -1.10 -11.22 -1.95
CA LEU A 139 -0.73 -11.34 -3.36
C LEU A 139 -0.10 -12.70 -3.71
N ASP A 140 -0.22 -13.17 -4.96
CA ASP A 140 0.48 -14.37 -5.40
C ASP A 140 2.00 -14.17 -5.34
N GLY A 141 2.68 -15.08 -4.65
CA GLY A 141 4.11 -15.02 -4.43
C GLY A 141 4.95 -15.10 -5.71
N SER A 142 4.40 -15.68 -6.79
CA SER A 142 5.13 -15.87 -8.05
C SER A 142 5.14 -14.64 -8.96
N GLN A 143 4.21 -13.70 -8.76
CA GLN A 143 4.12 -12.47 -9.54
C GLN A 143 5.30 -11.53 -9.25
N LEU A 144 5.66 -10.73 -10.25
CA LEU A 144 6.71 -9.73 -10.13
C LEU A 144 6.12 -8.35 -9.84
N THR A 145 6.78 -7.58 -8.98
CA THR A 145 6.46 -6.17 -8.72
C THR A 145 6.42 -5.38 -10.02
N ILE A 146 5.56 -4.38 -10.14
CA ILE A 146 5.66 -3.44 -11.27
C ILE A 146 6.94 -2.63 -11.10
N SER A 147 7.09 -1.95 -9.96
CA SER A 147 8.27 -1.15 -9.68
C SER A 147 9.55 -2.02 -9.58
N PRO A 148 10.72 -1.43 -9.91
CA PRO A 148 12.01 -2.02 -9.56
C PRO A 148 12.08 -2.40 -8.09
N SER A 149 12.76 -3.51 -7.79
CA SER A 149 12.94 -4.05 -6.45
C SER A 149 13.53 -3.04 -5.45
N ARG A 150 14.46 -2.19 -5.92
CA ARG A 150 15.03 -1.09 -5.13
C ARG A 150 13.97 -0.07 -4.69
N TRP A 151 12.91 0.13 -5.46
CA TRP A 151 11.81 1.04 -5.10
C TRP A 151 10.85 0.44 -4.07
N MET A 152 11.08 -0.82 -3.67
CA MET A 152 10.36 -1.48 -2.60
C MET A 152 11.07 -1.36 -1.24
N GLU A 153 12.23 -0.70 -1.21
CA GLU A 153 13.04 -0.53 -0.01
C GLU A 153 12.35 0.31 1.06
N LEU A 154 12.49 -0.13 2.31
CA LEU A 154 12.15 0.61 3.51
C LEU A 154 13.42 1.29 4.08
N PRO A 155 13.27 2.31 4.94
CA PRO A 155 14.37 3.04 5.56
C PRO A 155 15.48 2.16 6.13
N GLU A 156 16.75 2.48 5.83
CA GLU A 156 17.92 1.82 6.44
C GLU A 156 18.02 0.28 6.19
N LEU A 157 17.33 -0.27 5.20
CA LEU A 157 17.56 -1.66 4.74
C LEU A 157 17.55 -1.75 3.20
N VAL A 158 18.73 -1.87 2.60
CA VAL A 158 18.87 -2.00 1.15
C VAL A 158 18.36 -3.38 0.70
N TYR A 159 17.46 -3.42 -0.28
CA TYR A 159 16.78 -4.64 -0.70
C TYR A 159 17.76 -5.61 -1.35
N SER A 160 18.68 -5.10 -2.17
CA SER A 160 19.67 -5.94 -2.84
C SER A 160 20.61 -6.64 -1.85
N ASP A 161 20.95 -5.98 -0.75
CA ASP A 161 21.81 -6.51 0.31
C ASP A 161 21.07 -7.61 1.08
N TRP A 162 19.83 -7.34 1.48
CA TRP A 162 18.95 -8.33 2.11
C TRP A 162 18.78 -9.56 1.22
N LYS A 163 18.55 -9.37 -0.09
CA LYS A 163 18.36 -10.47 -1.04
C LYS A 163 19.63 -11.32 -1.18
N ARG A 164 20.83 -10.72 -1.14
CA ARG A 164 22.10 -11.47 -1.17
C ARG A 164 22.29 -12.32 0.10
N GLN A 165 22.01 -11.76 1.27
CA GLN A 165 22.14 -12.45 2.57
C GLN A 165 21.15 -13.64 2.71
N ASN A 166 19.94 -13.50 2.15
CA ASN A 166 18.93 -14.56 2.22
C ASN A 166 19.09 -15.63 1.14
N LYS A 167 19.67 -15.30 -0.02
CA LYS A 167 20.07 -16.32 -1.03
C LYS A 167 21.16 -17.25 -0.49
N SER A 168 22.19 -16.73 0.18
CA SER A 168 23.26 -17.56 0.76
C SER A 168 22.78 -18.50 1.86
N SER A 169 21.73 -18.13 2.58
CA SER A 169 21.15 -18.94 3.66
C SER A 169 20.29 -20.10 3.14
N SER A 170 19.75 -19.98 1.92
CA SER A 170 18.92 -21.03 1.29
C SER A 170 19.75 -22.15 0.66
N SER A 171 21.01 -21.89 0.30
CA SER A 171 21.94 -22.86 -0.30
C SER A 171 22.61 -23.81 0.70
N VAL A 172 22.57 -23.54 2.01
CA VAL A 172 23.23 -24.40 3.02
C VAL A 172 22.37 -25.60 3.44
N ASN A 173 21.05 -25.54 3.24
CA ASN A 173 20.12 -26.61 3.64
C ASN A 173 19.71 -27.57 2.51
N ALA A 174 20.24 -27.41 1.29
CA ALA A 174 19.95 -28.28 0.14
C ALA A 174 21.00 -29.38 -0.10
N GLY A 175 22.00 -29.50 0.79
CA GLY A 175 23.16 -30.39 0.61
C GLY A 175 23.28 -31.52 1.64
N LEU A 176 22.17 -32.16 2.02
CA LEU A 176 22.21 -33.43 2.78
C LEU A 176 21.21 -34.43 2.18
N VAL A 177 21.48 -34.86 0.96
CA VAL A 177 20.93 -36.11 0.42
C VAL A 177 22.11 -37.01 0.07
N PHE A 178 22.19 -38.12 0.81
CA PHE A 178 23.14 -39.21 0.62
C PHE A 178 23.16 -39.69 -0.82
N SER A 179 24.35 -39.80 -1.41
CA SER A 179 24.62 -40.78 -2.48
C SER A 179 26.05 -41.29 -2.34
N SER A 180 26.13 -42.52 -1.85
CA SER A 180 27.28 -43.40 -1.90
C SER A 180 27.75 -43.64 -3.34
N LYS A 181 29.05 -43.44 -3.61
CA LYS A 181 29.87 -44.34 -4.43
C LYS A 181 31.37 -43.96 -4.36
N SER A 182 32.15 -44.99 -4.16
CA SER A 182 33.61 -45.09 -4.07
C SER A 182 34.31 -44.92 -5.42
N SER A 183 35.50 -44.27 -5.45
CA SER A 183 36.80 -44.90 -5.75
C SER A 183 37.92 -43.88 -6.05
N ASN A 184 38.98 -43.94 -5.23
CA ASN A 184 40.44 -43.71 -5.46
C ASN A 184 40.93 -42.70 -6.52
N PHE A 185 41.69 -41.67 -6.10
CA PHE A 185 43.17 -41.61 -6.30
C PHE A 185 43.84 -40.42 -5.57
N SER A 186 44.98 -40.74 -4.94
CA SER A 186 46.18 -39.96 -4.56
C SER A 186 46.12 -38.55 -3.96
N GLU A 187 46.64 -38.51 -2.72
CA GLU A 187 47.53 -37.54 -2.07
C GLU A 187 48.02 -36.34 -2.91
N ASP A 188 47.82 -35.13 -2.38
CA ASP A 188 48.97 -34.32 -1.98
C ASP A 188 48.63 -33.32 -0.87
N ASN A 189 49.61 -33.13 -0.01
CA ASN A 189 49.49 -32.55 1.32
C ASN A 189 49.80 -31.05 1.32
N SER A 190 49.45 -30.39 2.43
CA SER A 190 49.92 -29.06 2.88
C SER A 190 49.21 -27.80 2.32
N LEU A 191 48.43 -27.14 3.17
CA LEU A 191 48.91 -26.01 3.97
C LEU A 191 47.76 -25.43 4.79
N LEU A 192 47.91 -25.51 6.12
CA LEU A 192 47.27 -24.61 7.07
C LEU A 192 47.45 -23.16 6.59
N ASN A 193 46.38 -22.37 6.55
CA ASN A 193 46.52 -20.94 6.81
C ASN A 193 45.24 -20.32 7.37
N ALA A 194 45.29 -20.15 8.69
CA ALA A 194 44.86 -19.00 9.47
C ALA A 194 43.86 -18.03 8.83
N ASN A 195 42.71 -17.95 9.51
CA ASN A 195 41.84 -16.79 9.56
C ASN A 195 42.66 -15.49 9.72
N VAL A 196 42.68 -14.68 8.66
CA VAL A 196 43.00 -13.25 8.76
C VAL A 196 41.78 -12.50 8.25
N PHE A 197 41.04 -11.92 9.19
CA PHE A 197 40.07 -10.85 8.95
C PHE A 197 40.77 -9.70 8.20
N ARG A 198 40.65 -9.68 6.87
CA ARG A 198 40.92 -8.46 6.10
C ARG A 198 39.64 -7.63 6.06
N LYS A 199 39.62 -6.54 6.84
CA LYS A 199 38.75 -5.39 6.59
C LYS A 199 39.04 -4.87 5.18
N SER A 200 38.24 -5.28 4.20
CA SER A 200 38.24 -4.64 2.89
C SER A 200 37.36 -3.39 2.97
N THR A 201 37.98 -2.24 2.79
CA THR A 201 37.29 -1.00 2.42
C THR A 201 36.45 -1.23 1.16
N PRO A 202 35.22 -0.68 1.06
CA PRO A 202 34.41 -0.84 -0.14
C PRO A 202 35.05 -0.02 -1.26
N LYS A 203 35.71 -0.69 -2.21
CA LYS A 203 35.99 -0.10 -3.52
C LYS A 203 34.65 0.15 -4.20
N ALA A 204 34.43 1.38 -4.67
CA ALA A 204 33.30 1.73 -5.52
C ALA A 204 33.26 0.77 -6.72
N LEU A 205 32.28 -0.14 -6.72
CA LEU A 205 31.99 -0.97 -7.87
C LEU A 205 31.45 -0.06 -8.97
N ALA A 206 32.03 -0.13 -10.16
CA ALA A 206 31.48 0.52 -11.35
C ALA A 206 29.99 0.10 -11.53
N PRO A 207 29.11 1.00 -12.01
CA PRO A 207 27.70 0.70 -12.15
C PRO A 207 27.51 -0.42 -13.17
N ARG A 208 27.20 -1.62 -12.67
CA ARG A 208 26.84 -2.76 -13.51
C ARG A 208 25.37 -2.58 -13.89
N ALA A 209 25.08 -2.37 -15.18
CA ALA A 209 23.71 -2.34 -15.68
C ALA A 209 23.03 -3.70 -15.39
N LEU A 210 22.09 -3.71 -14.44
CA LEU A 210 21.28 -4.88 -14.12
C LEU A 210 20.34 -5.19 -15.28
N SER A 211 20.11 -6.48 -15.56
CA SER A 211 19.10 -6.88 -16.54
C SER A 211 17.68 -6.54 -16.06
N ALA A 212 16.73 -6.44 -17.00
CA ALA A 212 15.34 -6.09 -16.69
C ALA A 212 14.67 -7.07 -15.69
N GLU A 213 15.00 -8.36 -15.79
CA GLU A 213 14.49 -9.42 -14.89
C GLU A 213 15.20 -9.42 -13.52
N GLU A 214 16.48 -9.02 -13.46
CA GLU A 214 17.20 -8.85 -12.19
C GLU A 214 16.78 -7.59 -11.43
N SER A 215 16.09 -6.66 -12.10
CA SER A 215 15.68 -5.39 -11.51
C SER A 215 14.42 -5.49 -10.65
N ARG A 216 13.52 -6.47 -10.89
CA ARG A 216 12.20 -6.60 -10.23
C ARG A 216 12.21 -7.65 -9.12
N ALA A 217 11.31 -7.50 -8.16
CA ALA A 217 11.17 -8.43 -7.03
C ALA A 217 9.96 -9.33 -7.24
N SER A 218 10.01 -10.57 -6.75
CA SER A 218 8.77 -11.36 -6.61
C SER A 218 7.96 -10.82 -5.44
N MET A 219 6.63 -10.97 -5.47
CA MET A 219 5.78 -10.59 -4.33
C MET A 219 6.16 -11.37 -3.08
N ASN A 220 6.62 -12.63 -3.23
CA ASN A 220 7.11 -13.43 -2.11
C ASN A 220 8.39 -12.83 -1.49
N ASP A 221 9.33 -12.37 -2.31
CA ASP A 221 10.55 -11.72 -1.81
C ASP A 221 10.18 -10.44 -1.06
N VAL A 222 9.29 -9.60 -1.61
CA VAL A 222 8.85 -8.35 -0.97
C VAL A 222 8.18 -8.63 0.38
N ARG A 223 7.30 -9.62 0.44
CA ARG A 223 6.64 -10.04 1.69
C ARG A 223 7.66 -10.47 2.75
N ASN A 224 8.64 -11.28 2.37
CA ASN A 224 9.68 -11.74 3.28
C ASN A 224 10.58 -10.58 3.72
N TYR A 225 10.92 -9.69 2.79
CA TYR A 225 11.68 -8.47 3.07
C TYR A 225 10.99 -7.60 4.12
N TYR A 226 9.69 -7.33 4.02
CA TYR A 226 8.96 -6.56 5.03
C TYR A 226 8.84 -7.26 6.38
N ARG A 227 8.73 -8.58 6.39
CA ARG A 227 8.74 -9.36 7.64
C ARG A 227 10.09 -9.31 8.33
N ASP A 228 11.17 -9.46 7.59
CA ASP A 228 12.52 -9.39 8.14
C ASP A 228 12.88 -7.97 8.53
N TYR A 229 12.42 -6.96 7.80
CA TYR A 229 12.60 -5.56 8.14
C TYR A 229 12.11 -5.24 9.55
N VAL A 230 10.87 -5.62 9.87
CA VAL A 230 10.27 -5.38 11.19
C VAL A 230 11.10 -6.02 12.31
N LYS A 231 11.60 -7.24 12.09
CA LYS A 231 12.45 -7.94 13.06
C LYS A 231 13.81 -7.26 13.20
N GLN A 232 14.48 -6.97 12.09
CA GLN A 232 15.83 -6.38 12.08
C GLN A 232 15.84 -4.97 12.67
N LYS A 233 14.74 -4.23 12.53
CA LYS A 233 14.57 -2.88 13.07
C LYS A 233 13.82 -2.84 14.41
N ASN A 234 13.57 -4.00 15.04
CA ASN A 234 12.90 -4.12 16.33
C ASN A 234 11.55 -3.39 16.42
N LEU A 235 10.76 -3.41 15.33
CA LEU A 235 9.47 -2.72 15.24
C LEU A 235 8.31 -3.58 15.75
N ASP A 236 8.49 -4.89 15.92
CA ASP A 236 7.43 -5.83 16.35
C ASP A 236 6.66 -5.36 17.60
N LYS A 237 7.34 -4.65 18.52
CA LYS A 237 6.73 -4.10 19.75
C LYS A 237 5.64 -3.05 19.50
N TYR A 238 5.67 -2.36 18.36
CA TYR A 238 4.67 -1.35 18.00
C TYR A 238 3.53 -1.93 17.16
N LEU A 239 3.65 -3.16 16.65
CA LEU A 239 2.69 -3.74 15.71
C LEU A 239 1.59 -4.54 16.41
N LEU A 240 0.35 -4.19 16.09
CA LEU A 240 -0.83 -4.97 16.39
C LEU A 240 -1.37 -5.59 15.08
N ASN A 241 -0.84 -6.75 14.72
CA ASN A 241 -1.25 -7.51 13.53
C ASN A 241 -2.55 -8.31 13.77
N SER A 242 -3.15 -8.79 12.68
CA SER A 242 -4.45 -9.50 12.70
C SER A 242 -5.55 -8.71 13.41
N ALA A 243 -5.48 -7.38 13.33
CA ALA A 243 -6.34 -6.46 14.04
C ALA A 243 -7.14 -5.60 13.07
N THR A 244 -8.46 -5.66 13.19
CA THR A 244 -9.39 -4.88 12.37
C THR A 244 -9.94 -3.74 13.21
N VAL A 245 -9.66 -2.50 12.80
CA VAL A 245 -10.33 -1.32 13.37
C VAL A 245 -11.79 -1.34 12.93
N THR A 246 -12.70 -1.23 13.87
CA THR A 246 -14.16 -1.28 13.62
C THR A 246 -14.81 0.08 13.79
N ASN A 247 -14.24 0.97 14.61
CA ASN A 247 -14.80 2.30 14.83
C ASN A 247 -13.74 3.28 15.32
N VAL A 248 -13.76 4.47 14.74
CA VAL A 248 -12.97 5.64 15.13
C VAL A 248 -13.93 6.78 15.45
N ARG A 249 -13.66 7.56 16.49
CA ARG A 249 -14.45 8.77 16.77
C ARG A 249 -13.65 9.83 17.51
N ARG A 250 -14.13 11.08 17.44
CA ARG A 250 -13.60 12.17 18.27
C ARG A 250 -14.16 12.09 19.68
N VAL A 251 -13.27 12.24 20.66
CA VAL A 251 -13.62 12.31 22.07
C VAL A 251 -12.92 13.50 22.72
N CYS A 252 -13.56 14.08 23.73
CA CYS A 252 -13.00 15.16 24.54
C CYS A 252 -12.59 14.59 25.91
N CYS A 253 -11.37 14.90 26.33
CA CYS A 253 -10.91 14.66 27.70
C CYS A 253 -10.90 15.99 28.44
N SER A 254 -11.74 16.11 29.47
CA SER A 254 -11.70 17.23 30.40
C SER A 254 -10.54 17.02 31.38
N LYS A 255 -9.60 17.99 31.45
CA LYS A 255 -8.57 17.98 32.51
C LYS A 255 -9.27 18.07 33.86
N LEU A 256 -8.95 17.16 34.78
CA LEU A 256 -9.46 17.20 36.14
C LEU A 256 -9.03 18.49 36.84
N VAL A 257 -10.00 19.16 37.47
CA VAL A 257 -9.73 20.04 38.60
C VAL A 257 -9.38 19.14 39.79
N LEU A 258 -8.15 19.24 40.30
CA LEU A 258 -7.76 18.60 41.56
C LEU A 258 -8.55 19.29 42.69
N ASN A 259 -9.50 18.58 43.31
CA ASN A 259 -10.01 18.99 44.61
C ASN A 259 -8.91 18.70 45.64
N ALA A 260 -8.38 19.74 46.28
CA ALA A 260 -7.26 19.70 47.22
C ALA A 260 -7.52 18.93 48.53
N ALA A 261 -8.57 18.11 48.60
CA ALA A 261 -8.99 17.44 49.84
C ALA A 261 -8.75 15.93 49.85
N ASP A 262 -8.74 15.22 48.71
CA ASP A 262 -8.62 13.76 48.70
C ASP A 262 -7.66 13.27 47.60
N ASN A 263 -6.57 12.64 48.04
CA ASN A 263 -5.51 12.01 47.22
C ASN A 263 -5.98 10.70 46.53
N SER A 264 -7.19 10.65 45.98
CA SER A 264 -7.70 9.47 45.28
C SER A 264 -7.88 9.73 43.78
N HIS A 265 -7.11 8.99 42.99
CA HIS A 265 -7.25 8.71 41.55
C HIS A 265 -7.83 9.82 40.67
N ALA A 266 -6.95 10.46 39.91
CA ALA A 266 -7.34 11.20 38.73
C ALA A 266 -8.09 10.26 37.75
N THR A 267 -9.35 10.58 37.42
CA THR A 267 -10.11 9.93 36.33
C THR A 267 -10.53 10.96 35.28
N CYS A 268 -10.00 10.90 34.04
CA CYS A 268 -10.48 11.78 32.98
C CYS A 268 -11.88 11.33 32.51
N SER A 269 -12.85 12.25 32.53
CA SER A 269 -14.16 12.02 31.93
C SER A 269 -14.07 12.19 30.42
N ILE A 270 -14.09 11.07 29.70
CA ILE A 270 -14.10 11.02 28.23
C ILE A 270 -15.54 11.16 27.74
N VAL A 271 -15.82 12.23 26.98
CA VAL A 271 -17.16 12.52 26.45
C VAL A 271 -17.11 12.54 24.91
N PRO A 272 -18.11 11.99 24.19
CA PRO A 272 -18.18 12.10 22.73
C PRO A 272 -18.23 13.56 22.26
N CYS A 273 -17.40 13.92 21.28
CA CYS A 273 -17.41 15.25 20.67
C CYS A 273 -18.31 15.24 19.44
N ASN A 274 -19.62 15.48 19.62
CA ASN A 274 -20.61 15.39 18.54
C ASN A 274 -20.63 16.60 17.58
N SER A 275 -19.89 17.68 17.87
CA SER A 275 -19.81 18.85 16.99
C SER A 275 -18.47 19.56 17.11
N VAL A 276 -17.85 19.85 15.96
CA VAL A 276 -16.58 20.61 15.84
C VAL A 276 -16.70 22.03 16.40
N GLN A 277 -17.93 22.55 16.54
CA GLN A 277 -18.21 23.95 16.86
C GLN A 277 -18.38 24.28 18.36
N SER A 278 -18.44 23.29 19.28
CA SER A 278 -18.79 23.56 20.69
C SER A 278 -17.61 23.63 21.68
N VAL A 279 -16.37 23.42 21.24
CA VAL A 279 -15.20 23.33 22.16
C VAL A 279 -14.36 24.61 22.21
N HIS A 280 -14.71 25.66 21.46
CA HIS A 280 -13.93 26.92 21.42
C HIS A 280 -14.04 27.79 22.68
N SER A 281 -14.69 27.31 23.76
CA SER A 281 -15.01 28.14 24.93
C SER A 281 -14.49 27.59 26.27
N ALA A 282 -13.76 26.47 26.29
CA ALA A 282 -13.20 25.91 27.53
C ALA A 282 -11.70 25.65 27.40
N THR A 283 -10.89 26.39 28.17
CA THR A 283 -9.42 26.38 28.18
C THR A 283 -8.76 25.08 28.66
N ASN A 284 -9.54 24.01 28.92
CA ASN A 284 -9.08 22.80 29.60
C ASN A 284 -9.57 21.46 28.99
N VAL A 285 -10.04 21.45 27.73
CA VAL A 285 -10.51 20.24 27.05
C VAL A 285 -9.58 19.85 25.90
N GLU A 286 -8.96 18.67 25.98
CA GLU A 286 -8.14 18.13 24.89
C GLU A 286 -8.96 17.17 24.04
N CYS A 287 -9.00 17.44 22.73
CA CYS A 287 -9.72 16.59 21.77
C CYS A 287 -8.80 15.48 21.23
N LEU A 288 -9.20 14.23 21.48
CA LEU A 288 -8.50 13.02 21.09
C LEU A 288 -9.31 12.20 20.08
N TRP A 289 -8.66 11.21 19.48
CA TRP A 289 -9.27 10.14 18.72
C TRP A 289 -9.38 8.89 19.60
N GLU A 290 -10.55 8.28 19.63
CA GLU A 290 -10.75 6.91 20.13
C GLU A 290 -10.74 5.96 18.94
N VAL A 291 -9.93 4.90 19.00
CA VAL A 291 -9.80 3.86 17.97
C VAL A 291 -10.10 2.51 18.61
N THR A 292 -11.14 1.84 18.13
CA THR A 292 -11.60 0.55 18.65
C THR A 292 -11.63 -0.51 17.56
N GLY A 293 -11.45 -1.76 17.95
CA GLY A 293 -11.48 -2.86 17.01
C GLY A 293 -11.31 -4.22 17.67
N ILE A 294 -11.07 -5.22 16.83
CA ILE A 294 -10.95 -6.62 17.22
C ILE A 294 -9.65 -7.23 16.70
N VAL A 295 -9.06 -8.14 17.48
CA VAL A 295 -7.88 -8.94 17.11
C VAL A 295 -8.28 -10.41 17.01
N ASP A 296 -7.88 -11.08 15.93
CA ASP A 296 -8.06 -12.53 15.78
C ASP A 296 -6.87 -13.30 16.40
N LYS A 297 -7.10 -14.00 17.52
CA LYS A 297 -6.07 -14.82 18.21
C LYS A 297 -5.58 -16.02 17.40
N ARG A 298 -6.36 -16.52 16.43
CA ARG A 298 -6.05 -17.77 15.71
C ARG A 298 -4.78 -17.67 14.87
N GLU A 299 -4.47 -16.48 14.38
CA GLU A 299 -3.28 -16.18 13.58
C GLU A 299 -1.99 -16.03 14.42
N ARG A 300 -2.10 -15.92 15.76
CA ARG A 300 -0.96 -15.67 16.66
C ARG A 300 -0.28 -16.95 17.17
N LYS A 301 -0.94 -18.11 17.08
CA LYS A 301 -0.38 -19.41 17.49
C LYS A 301 -0.34 -20.35 16.28
N LYS A 302 0.88 -20.70 15.82
CA LYS A 302 1.06 -21.82 14.88
C LYS A 302 0.43 -23.08 15.48
N ALA A 303 -0.34 -23.79 14.66
CA ALA A 303 -1.27 -24.86 15.00
C ALA A 303 -0.73 -25.95 15.95
N SER A 304 -1.51 -26.27 16.99
CA SER A 304 -1.86 -27.64 17.39
C SER A 304 -2.86 -27.56 18.53
N SER A 305 -4.00 -28.24 18.38
CA SER A 305 -5.13 -28.33 19.32
C SER A 305 -5.91 -27.03 19.58
N LEU A 306 -7.14 -26.95 19.06
CA LEU A 306 -8.36 -26.77 19.86
C LEU A 306 -9.58 -26.43 18.98
N THR A 307 -10.66 -27.09 19.36
CA THR A 307 -12.04 -27.02 18.88
C THR A 307 -12.74 -25.72 19.29
N GLN A 308 -13.75 -25.33 18.48
CA GLN A 308 -14.80 -24.31 18.70
C GLN A 308 -14.43 -22.81 18.59
N LYS A 309 -15.00 -22.18 17.57
CA LYS A 309 -15.55 -20.81 17.48
C LYS A 309 -15.07 -19.75 18.51
N GLY A 310 -13.99 -19.05 18.18
CA GLY A 310 -13.88 -17.59 18.32
C GLY A 310 -13.37 -17.00 19.64
N ASP A 311 -12.07 -16.76 19.73
CA ASP A 311 -11.49 -15.79 20.68
C ASP A 311 -11.13 -14.49 19.93
N LEU A 312 -12.12 -13.65 19.65
CA LEU A 312 -11.86 -12.26 19.24
C LEU A 312 -11.54 -11.43 20.48
N ILE A 313 -10.43 -10.69 20.48
CA ILE A 313 -10.10 -9.77 21.57
C ILE A 313 -10.39 -8.35 21.14
N GLU A 314 -11.17 -7.61 21.92
CA GLU A 314 -11.35 -6.18 21.69
C GLU A 314 -10.09 -5.38 22.05
N PHE A 315 -9.81 -4.35 21.27
CA PHE A 315 -8.80 -3.35 21.59
C PHE A 315 -9.39 -1.94 21.58
N LYS A 316 -8.78 -1.05 22.37
CA LYS A 316 -9.18 0.36 22.44
C LYS A 316 -7.98 1.25 22.71
N TYR A 317 -7.67 2.11 21.75
CA TYR A 317 -6.63 3.13 21.87
C TYR A 317 -7.24 4.53 21.90
N TYR A 318 -6.55 5.42 22.62
CA TYR A 318 -6.78 6.86 22.55
C TYR A 318 -5.51 7.51 22.01
N CYS A 319 -5.64 8.46 21.09
CA CYS A 319 -4.48 9.21 20.63
C CYS A 319 -4.80 10.65 20.30
N LYS A 320 -3.77 11.48 20.34
CA LYS A 320 -3.86 12.84 19.81
C LYS A 320 -3.76 12.81 18.29
N HIS A 321 -2.78 12.10 17.74
CA HIS A 321 -2.51 12.01 16.31
C HIS A 321 -2.97 10.66 15.75
N LEU A 322 -3.86 10.69 14.77
CA LEU A 322 -4.35 9.53 14.05
C LEU A 322 -3.82 9.53 12.62
N VAL A 323 -3.26 8.42 12.16
CA VAL A 323 -2.69 8.31 10.81
C VAL A 323 -3.38 7.18 10.04
N LEU A 324 -3.91 7.51 8.85
CA LEU A 324 -4.50 6.57 7.92
C LEU A 324 -3.43 6.12 6.91
N ALA A 325 -3.05 4.83 6.98
CA ALA A 325 -2.01 4.20 6.16
C ALA A 325 -2.46 2.82 5.63
N ILE A 326 -3.76 2.64 5.40
CA ILE A 326 -4.38 1.34 5.04
C ILE A 326 -4.11 0.89 3.59
N GLY A 327 -3.64 1.78 2.73
CA GLY A 327 -3.48 1.51 1.30
C GLY A 327 -4.79 1.71 0.53
N ALA A 328 -5.01 0.94 -0.54
CA ALA A 328 -6.16 1.12 -1.44
C ALA A 328 -6.73 -0.20 -1.99
N CYS A 329 -6.42 -1.35 -1.37
CA CYS A 329 -6.71 -2.67 -1.92
C CYS A 329 -7.77 -3.44 -1.11
N ASP A 330 -8.63 -2.74 -0.37
CA ASP A 330 -9.56 -3.39 0.58
C ASP A 330 -10.86 -3.85 -0.07
N ILE A 331 -11.49 -2.97 -0.87
CA ILE A 331 -12.82 -3.20 -1.45
C ILE A 331 -12.71 -3.30 -2.96
N HIS A 332 -13.19 -4.40 -3.54
CA HIS A 332 -13.29 -4.55 -4.99
C HIS A 332 -14.33 -3.59 -5.58
N ASN A 333 -13.94 -2.83 -6.60
CA ASN A 333 -14.88 -2.00 -7.33
C ASN A 333 -15.94 -2.87 -8.02
N ARG A 334 -17.19 -2.39 -8.03
CA ARG A 334 -18.36 -3.11 -8.56
C ARG A 334 -18.82 -2.48 -9.87
N LEU A 335 -19.28 -3.30 -10.80
CA LEU A 335 -19.95 -2.89 -12.02
C LEU A 335 -21.34 -2.31 -11.73
N ASN A 336 -21.97 -2.72 -10.62
CA ASN A 336 -23.32 -2.35 -10.21
C ASN A 336 -24.39 -2.80 -11.22
N VAL A 337 -24.24 -4.02 -11.74
CA VAL A 337 -25.14 -4.60 -12.74
C VAL A 337 -25.94 -5.77 -12.16
N LYS A 338 -27.10 -6.06 -12.75
CA LYS A 338 -27.92 -7.19 -12.34
C LYS A 338 -27.13 -8.50 -12.48
N GLY A 339 -27.15 -9.33 -11.44
CA GLY A 339 -26.50 -10.64 -11.42
C GLY A 339 -25.01 -10.63 -11.07
N GLU A 340 -24.41 -9.49 -10.76
CA GLU A 340 -22.99 -9.40 -10.34
C GLU A 340 -22.67 -10.21 -9.08
N ASN A 341 -23.67 -10.49 -8.24
CA ASN A 341 -23.51 -11.30 -7.02
C ASN A 341 -23.62 -12.83 -7.25
N HIS A 342 -23.67 -13.30 -8.51
CA HIS A 342 -23.68 -14.73 -8.79
C HIS A 342 -22.35 -15.40 -8.42
N ARG A 343 -22.39 -16.66 -7.95
CA ARG A 343 -21.20 -17.41 -7.45
C ARG A 343 -20.08 -17.64 -8.47
N TYR A 344 -20.34 -17.47 -9.75
CA TYR A 344 -19.34 -17.62 -10.82
C TYR A 344 -18.64 -16.30 -11.18
N ILE A 345 -19.07 -15.19 -10.58
CA ILE A 345 -18.41 -13.89 -10.68
C ILE A 345 -17.33 -13.85 -9.61
N LEU A 346 -16.10 -13.62 -10.04
CA LEU A 346 -14.90 -13.58 -9.22
C LEU A 346 -14.45 -12.12 -9.14
N SER A 347 -14.18 -11.64 -7.93
CA SER A 347 -13.75 -10.24 -7.72
C SER A 347 -12.23 -10.06 -7.63
N SER A 348 -11.48 -11.14 -7.44
CA SER A 348 -10.05 -11.10 -7.15
C SER A 348 -9.24 -12.10 -7.97
N MET A 349 -7.93 -11.81 -8.09
CA MET A 349 -6.96 -12.76 -8.65
C MET A 349 -6.90 -14.05 -7.81
N ARG A 350 -7.01 -13.95 -6.49
CA ARG A 350 -7.00 -15.10 -5.58
C ARG A 350 -8.17 -16.05 -5.84
N GLU A 351 -9.38 -15.51 -6.00
CA GLU A 351 -10.55 -16.33 -6.36
C GLU A 351 -10.37 -17.02 -7.72
N LEU A 352 -9.75 -16.34 -8.69
CA LEU A 352 -9.43 -16.95 -9.99
C LEU A 352 -8.43 -18.11 -9.84
N GLU A 353 -7.36 -17.92 -9.08
CA GLU A 353 -6.38 -18.98 -8.80
C GLU A 353 -7.00 -20.19 -8.10
N ASP A 354 -7.87 -19.94 -7.11
CA ASP A 354 -8.57 -21.00 -6.40
C ASP A 354 -9.52 -21.75 -7.33
N LYS A 355 -10.24 -21.05 -8.22
CA LYS A 355 -11.07 -21.71 -9.25
C LYS A 355 -10.28 -22.46 -10.30
N ILE A 356 -9.09 -22.00 -10.66
CA ILE A 356 -8.17 -22.75 -11.53
C ILE A 356 -7.74 -24.06 -10.83
N LYS A 357 -7.47 -24.05 -9.52
CA LYS A 357 -7.12 -25.27 -8.78
C LYS A 357 -8.31 -26.22 -8.63
N GLU A 358 -9.50 -25.68 -8.37
CA GLU A 358 -10.71 -26.45 -8.08
C GLU A 358 -11.42 -27.01 -9.32
N ASP A 359 -11.48 -26.24 -10.42
CA ASP A 359 -12.38 -26.50 -11.55
C ASP A 359 -11.72 -26.25 -12.91
N LEU A 360 -10.44 -26.61 -13.05
CA LEU A 360 -9.67 -26.46 -14.29
C LEU A 360 -10.36 -27.10 -15.50
N ALA A 361 -10.96 -28.29 -15.31
CA ALA A 361 -11.59 -29.05 -16.37
C ALA A 361 -12.77 -28.28 -17.01
N ARG A 362 -13.50 -27.46 -16.24
CA ARG A 362 -14.53 -26.58 -16.79
C ARG A 362 -13.93 -25.38 -17.50
N LEU A 363 -12.95 -24.73 -16.87
CA LEU A 363 -12.26 -23.57 -17.43
C LEU A 363 -11.60 -23.86 -18.79
N GLN A 364 -11.13 -25.10 -19.01
CA GLN A 364 -10.59 -25.53 -20.30
C GLN A 364 -11.68 -25.83 -21.36
N LYS A 365 -12.92 -26.11 -20.93
CA LYS A 365 -14.06 -26.39 -21.84
C LYS A 365 -14.85 -25.13 -22.21
N GLU A 366 -15.12 -24.26 -21.24
CA GLU A 366 -15.95 -23.05 -21.37
C GLU A 366 -15.09 -21.79 -21.13
N PRO A 367 -15.28 -20.70 -21.90
CA PRO A 367 -14.37 -19.55 -21.83
C PRO A 367 -14.48 -18.80 -20.50
N LEU A 368 -13.36 -18.28 -20.02
CA LEU A 368 -13.27 -17.36 -18.89
C LEU A 368 -13.47 -15.93 -19.39
N LEU A 369 -14.42 -15.21 -18.79
CA LEU A 369 -14.58 -13.78 -19.02
C LEU A 369 -13.65 -12.99 -18.09
N ILE A 370 -12.89 -12.03 -18.61
CA ILE A 370 -12.05 -11.11 -17.85
C ILE A 370 -12.51 -9.69 -18.17
N VAL A 371 -12.73 -8.87 -17.15
CA VAL A 371 -13.26 -7.51 -17.28
C VAL A 371 -12.28 -6.51 -16.68
N GLY A 372 -11.87 -5.52 -17.47
CA GLY A 372 -11.00 -4.43 -17.03
C GLY A 372 -9.74 -4.30 -17.87
N SER A 373 -9.16 -3.09 -17.95
CA SER A 373 -8.01 -2.78 -18.80
C SER A 373 -6.72 -2.48 -18.02
N GLY A 374 -6.71 -2.83 -16.72
CA GLY A 374 -5.58 -2.61 -15.82
C GLY A 374 -4.61 -3.79 -15.77
N LEU A 375 -3.58 -3.65 -14.94
CA LEU A 375 -2.55 -4.68 -14.73
C LEU A 375 -3.11 -5.98 -14.16
N SER A 376 -4.04 -5.92 -13.20
CA SER A 376 -4.67 -7.12 -12.66
C SER A 376 -5.38 -7.95 -13.73
N ALA A 377 -6.07 -7.29 -14.68
CA ALA A 377 -6.69 -7.97 -15.80
C ALA A 377 -5.63 -8.60 -16.74
N ALA A 378 -4.50 -7.91 -16.96
CA ALA A 378 -3.38 -8.46 -17.71
C ALA A 378 -2.78 -9.70 -17.02
N ASP A 379 -2.60 -9.68 -15.69
CA ASP A 379 -2.13 -10.82 -14.90
C ASP A 379 -3.11 -12.00 -14.98
N ALA A 380 -4.42 -11.74 -14.93
CA ALA A 380 -5.45 -12.77 -15.13
C ALA A 380 -5.36 -13.41 -16.52
N ILE A 381 -5.11 -12.61 -17.56
CA ILE A 381 -4.91 -13.11 -18.94
C ILE A 381 -3.67 -13.99 -19.01
N LEU A 382 -2.55 -13.55 -18.43
CA LEU A 382 -1.30 -14.33 -18.38
C LEU A 382 -1.49 -15.65 -17.65
N LEU A 383 -2.17 -15.62 -16.50
CA LEU A 383 -2.48 -16.81 -15.70
C LEU A 383 -3.40 -17.78 -16.47
N ALA A 384 -4.48 -17.29 -17.06
CA ALA A 384 -5.41 -18.11 -17.84
C ALA A 384 -4.72 -18.78 -19.03
N LYS A 385 -3.82 -18.06 -19.72
CA LYS A 385 -3.02 -18.61 -20.83
C LYS A 385 -2.07 -19.72 -20.38
N LYS A 386 -1.44 -19.59 -19.21
CA LYS A 386 -0.56 -20.63 -18.63
C LYS A 386 -1.29 -21.97 -18.47
N TYR A 387 -2.59 -21.94 -18.19
CA TYR A 387 -3.43 -23.13 -18.02
C TYR A 387 -4.26 -23.49 -19.26
N HIS A 388 -3.97 -22.88 -20.41
CA HIS A 388 -4.65 -23.11 -21.68
C HIS A 388 -6.17 -22.86 -21.62
N ILE A 389 -6.58 -21.85 -20.86
CA ILE A 389 -7.99 -21.44 -20.72
C ILE A 389 -8.33 -20.47 -21.86
N ARG A 390 -9.49 -20.66 -22.51
CA ARG A 390 -10.00 -19.72 -23.53
C ARG A 390 -10.50 -18.44 -22.86
N ILE A 391 -10.16 -17.30 -23.42
CA ILE A 391 -10.41 -15.99 -22.79
C ILE A 391 -11.36 -15.15 -23.64
N VAL A 392 -12.37 -14.60 -22.98
CA VAL A 392 -13.15 -13.46 -23.46
C VAL A 392 -12.75 -12.25 -22.62
N HIS A 393 -12.17 -11.24 -23.22
CA HIS A 393 -11.71 -10.04 -22.53
C HIS A 393 -12.60 -8.85 -22.90
N VAL A 394 -13.14 -8.16 -21.89
CA VAL A 394 -14.03 -7.00 -22.07
C VAL A 394 -13.38 -5.77 -21.45
N ILE A 395 -13.26 -4.71 -22.25
CA ILE A 395 -12.78 -3.40 -21.80
C ILE A 395 -13.75 -2.30 -22.23
N LYS A 396 -14.00 -1.33 -21.33
CA LYS A 396 -14.85 -0.17 -21.62
C LYS A 396 -14.21 0.82 -22.59
N LYS A 397 -12.88 0.87 -22.60
CA LYS A 397 -12.08 1.81 -23.41
C LYS A 397 -11.78 1.21 -24.77
N SER A 398 -11.46 2.06 -25.75
CA SER A 398 -10.86 1.56 -27.00
C SER A 398 -9.50 0.95 -26.75
N VAL A 399 -9.14 -0.10 -27.50
CA VAL A 399 -7.78 -0.67 -27.45
C VAL A 399 -6.72 0.35 -27.88
N TYR A 400 -7.12 1.41 -28.59
CA TYR A 400 -6.25 2.51 -29.02
C TYR A 400 -6.22 3.69 -28.03
N ASP A 401 -6.89 3.60 -26.88
CA ASP A 401 -6.88 4.67 -25.88
C ASP A 401 -5.44 4.92 -25.40
N PRO A 402 -4.88 6.14 -25.58
CA PRO A 402 -3.51 6.45 -25.18
C PRO A 402 -3.28 6.30 -23.67
N ASN A 403 -4.35 6.37 -22.88
CA ASN A 403 -4.30 6.24 -21.42
C ASN A 403 -4.30 4.79 -20.91
N LEU A 404 -4.33 3.78 -21.79
CA LEU A 404 -4.14 2.39 -21.37
C LEU A 404 -2.79 2.21 -20.67
N ILE A 405 -2.79 1.40 -19.61
CA ILE A 405 -1.58 1.19 -18.80
C ILE A 405 -0.44 0.59 -19.62
N PHE A 406 -0.75 -0.21 -20.64
CA PHE A 406 0.22 -0.83 -21.54
C PHE A 406 1.07 0.20 -22.30
N ASN A 407 0.51 1.36 -22.65
CA ASN A 407 1.23 2.44 -23.33
C ASN A 407 2.20 3.18 -22.40
N LYS A 408 2.06 3.02 -21.07
CA LYS A 408 2.87 3.69 -20.06
C LYS A 408 4.01 2.82 -19.53
N LEU A 409 4.08 1.56 -19.95
CA LEU A 409 5.08 0.60 -19.50
C LEU A 409 6.18 0.44 -20.57
N PRO A 410 7.47 0.54 -20.22
CA PRO A 410 8.54 0.24 -21.17
C PRO A 410 8.61 -1.25 -21.57
N LYS A 411 8.57 -1.55 -22.87
CA LYS A 411 8.63 -2.94 -23.42
C LYS A 411 9.82 -3.77 -22.92
N LYS A 412 10.98 -3.13 -22.75
CA LYS A 412 12.21 -3.80 -22.27
C LYS A 412 12.08 -4.32 -20.83
N ILE A 413 11.30 -3.65 -19.99
CA ILE A 413 11.13 -3.99 -18.56
C ILE A 413 9.91 -4.89 -18.34
N TYR A 414 8.88 -4.73 -19.18
CA TYR A 414 7.59 -5.41 -19.04
C TYR A 414 7.16 -6.15 -20.33
N PRO A 415 8.00 -7.06 -20.87
CA PRO A 415 7.69 -7.76 -22.11
C PRO A 415 6.40 -8.60 -22.04
N GLU A 416 6.06 -9.13 -20.86
CA GLU A 416 4.87 -9.93 -20.62
C GLU A 416 3.56 -9.13 -20.81
N TYR A 417 3.51 -7.89 -20.33
CA TYR A 417 2.34 -7.02 -20.51
C TYR A 417 2.21 -6.52 -21.95
N HIS A 418 3.34 -6.36 -22.65
CA HIS A 418 3.30 -6.02 -24.08
C HIS A 418 2.77 -7.18 -24.92
N LYS A 419 3.09 -8.43 -24.57
CA LYS A 419 2.50 -9.61 -25.21
C LYS A 419 0.97 -9.63 -25.06
N VAL A 420 0.45 -9.23 -23.89
CA VAL A 420 -1.01 -9.09 -23.70
C VAL A 420 -1.57 -7.99 -24.60
N TYR A 421 -0.91 -6.83 -24.66
CA TYR A 421 -1.36 -5.71 -25.48
C TYR A 421 -1.31 -6.00 -26.99
N GLU A 422 -0.25 -6.67 -27.47
CA GLU A 422 -0.15 -7.15 -28.86
C GLU A 422 -1.32 -8.08 -29.21
N GLN A 423 -1.71 -8.99 -28.29
CA GLN A 423 -2.88 -9.83 -28.49
C GLN A 423 -4.20 -9.06 -28.48
N MET A 424 -4.33 -8.04 -27.64
CA MET A 424 -5.49 -7.14 -27.67
C MET A 424 -5.64 -6.50 -29.05
N LEU A 425 -4.54 -6.01 -29.62
CA LEU A 425 -4.53 -5.38 -30.94
C LEU A 425 -4.85 -6.38 -32.06
N SER A 426 -4.25 -7.59 -32.03
CA SER A 426 -4.49 -8.61 -33.05
C SER A 426 -5.91 -9.20 -33.05
N SER A 427 -6.61 -9.14 -31.92
CA SER A 427 -7.98 -9.66 -31.79
C SER A 427 -9.07 -8.66 -32.18
N LYS A 428 -8.71 -7.41 -32.53
CA LYS A 428 -9.70 -6.37 -32.83
C LYS A 428 -10.50 -6.72 -34.09
N GLY A 429 -11.83 -6.64 -34.01
CA GLY A 429 -12.71 -6.85 -35.16
C GLY A 429 -12.99 -8.32 -35.50
N CYS A 430 -12.38 -9.28 -34.79
CA CYS A 430 -12.67 -10.71 -34.92
C CYS A 430 -13.97 -11.11 -34.20
N HIS A 431 -15.07 -10.40 -34.45
CA HIS A 431 -16.39 -10.71 -33.88
C HIS A 431 -17.22 -11.66 -34.78
N SER A 432 -16.67 -12.06 -35.93
CA SER A 432 -17.36 -12.85 -36.94
C SER A 432 -17.32 -14.34 -36.64
N SER A 433 -18.51 -14.90 -36.38
CA SER A 433 -18.86 -16.32 -36.25
C SER A 433 -18.28 -17.07 -35.04
N SER A 434 -19.18 -17.38 -34.11
CA SER A 434 -19.03 -18.16 -32.88
C SER A 434 -18.61 -19.63 -33.05
N THR A 435 -17.95 -19.98 -34.16
CA THR A 435 -17.67 -21.36 -34.57
C THR A 435 -16.20 -21.67 -34.75
N ASP A 436 -15.30 -20.68 -34.70
CA ASP A 436 -13.88 -20.99 -34.74
C ASP A 436 -13.35 -21.35 -33.33
N LEU A 437 -13.42 -22.65 -33.03
CA LEU A 437 -12.85 -23.27 -31.82
C LEU A 437 -11.34 -23.02 -31.67
N SER A 438 -10.66 -22.46 -32.69
CA SER A 438 -9.22 -22.19 -32.67
C SER A 438 -8.83 -20.88 -31.96
N GLN A 439 -9.77 -19.94 -31.77
CA GLN A 439 -9.42 -18.64 -31.19
C GLN A 439 -9.38 -18.71 -29.65
N SER A 440 -8.16 -18.80 -29.10
CA SER A 440 -7.93 -18.88 -27.65
C SER A 440 -8.20 -17.58 -26.88
N TYR A 441 -8.33 -16.45 -27.58
CA TYR A 441 -8.49 -15.13 -26.99
C TYR A 441 -9.37 -14.23 -27.89
N THR A 442 -10.43 -13.65 -27.31
CA THR A 442 -11.35 -12.72 -27.98
C THR A 442 -11.48 -11.43 -27.17
N LEU A 443 -11.24 -10.29 -27.80
CA LEU A 443 -11.41 -8.95 -27.19
C LEU A 443 -12.74 -8.30 -27.61
N TYR A 444 -13.45 -7.74 -26.65
CA TYR A 444 -14.53 -6.78 -26.83
C TYR A 444 -14.11 -5.43 -26.25
N ASP A 445 -13.59 -4.55 -27.11
CA ASP A 445 -13.24 -3.17 -26.75
C ASP A 445 -14.42 -2.22 -26.94
N GLU A 446 -14.52 -1.17 -26.14
CA GLU A 446 -15.68 -0.25 -26.17
C GLU A 446 -17.00 -0.99 -25.93
N HIS A 447 -16.98 -1.90 -24.94
CA HIS A 447 -18.15 -2.65 -24.51
C HIS A 447 -18.35 -2.54 -22.99
N GLU A 448 -19.61 -2.52 -22.58
CA GLU A 448 -20.03 -2.60 -21.19
C GLU A 448 -20.83 -3.86 -20.92
N ILE A 449 -20.73 -4.32 -19.67
CA ILE A 449 -21.56 -5.43 -19.19
C ILE A 449 -22.90 -4.85 -18.76
N LYS A 450 -23.98 -5.36 -19.35
CA LYS A 450 -25.35 -4.96 -19.00
C LYS A 450 -25.88 -5.75 -17.81
N ASN A 451 -25.69 -7.07 -17.84
CA ASN A 451 -26.05 -7.96 -16.75
C ASN A 451 -25.40 -9.34 -16.88
N PHE A 452 -25.43 -10.06 -15.76
CA PHE A 452 -25.15 -11.47 -15.65
C PHE A 452 -26.45 -12.25 -15.40
N THR A 453 -26.53 -13.47 -15.89
CA THR A 453 -27.70 -14.34 -15.72
C THR A 453 -27.36 -15.57 -14.88
N SER A 454 -28.38 -16.20 -14.29
CA SER A 454 -28.23 -17.46 -13.53
C SER A 454 -27.71 -18.62 -14.40
N LYS A 455 -27.80 -18.51 -15.73
CA LYS A 455 -27.32 -19.51 -16.70
C LYS A 455 -25.84 -19.36 -17.06
N ARG A 456 -25.09 -18.48 -16.36
CA ARG A 456 -23.68 -18.14 -16.65
C ARG A 456 -23.50 -17.51 -18.03
N THR A 457 -24.46 -16.67 -18.40
CA THR A 457 -24.38 -15.82 -19.60
C THR A 457 -24.12 -14.38 -19.17
N CYS A 458 -23.15 -13.75 -19.82
CA CYS A 458 -22.88 -12.32 -19.75
C CYS A 458 -23.53 -11.64 -20.96
N VAL A 459 -24.23 -10.53 -20.73
CA VAL A 459 -24.81 -9.70 -21.78
C VAL A 459 -23.96 -8.45 -21.93
N LEU A 460 -23.42 -8.23 -23.12
CA LEU A 460 -22.60 -7.06 -23.47
C LEU A 460 -23.37 -6.09 -24.37
N THR A 461 -23.12 -4.81 -24.19
CA THR A 461 -23.63 -3.74 -25.06
C THR A 461 -22.45 -2.91 -25.56
N SER A 462 -22.43 -2.60 -26.86
CA SER A 462 -21.44 -1.72 -27.47
C SER A 462 -21.64 -0.28 -27.01
N THR A 463 -20.57 0.41 -26.61
CA THR A 463 -20.62 1.84 -26.24
C THR A 463 -20.41 2.78 -27.42
N ARG A 464 -20.02 2.26 -28.60
CA ARG A 464 -19.78 3.08 -29.82
C ARG A 464 -21.02 3.79 -30.34
N GLU A 465 -22.21 3.29 -30.00
CA GLU A 465 -23.48 3.88 -30.47
C GLU A 465 -23.94 5.07 -29.61
N GLN A 466 -23.36 5.30 -28.43
CA GLN A 466 -23.71 6.45 -27.58
C GLN A 466 -22.97 7.75 -27.97
N SER A 467 -22.02 7.71 -28.90
CA SER A 467 -21.21 8.88 -29.29
C SER A 467 -21.68 9.58 -30.57
N VAL A 468 -22.91 9.34 -31.04
CA VAL A 468 -23.46 10.03 -32.21
C VAL A 468 -24.80 10.69 -31.83
N ASP A 469 -24.73 11.91 -31.31
CA ASP A 469 -25.84 12.91 -31.38
C ASP A 469 -26.00 13.36 -32.86
N GLY A 470 -26.29 12.39 -33.72
CA GLY A 470 -26.49 12.59 -35.14
C GLY A 470 -27.67 11.74 -35.56
N LEU A 471 -28.84 12.36 -35.54
CA LEU A 471 -30.03 11.88 -36.24
C LEU A 471 -29.64 11.57 -37.69
N MET A 472 -29.40 10.30 -37.99
CA MET A 472 -29.29 9.82 -39.36
C MET A 472 -30.71 9.72 -39.90
N PHE A 473 -31.19 10.80 -40.53
CA PHE A 473 -32.41 10.75 -41.32
C PHE A 473 -32.15 9.88 -42.55
N GLY A 474 -32.74 8.69 -42.60
CA GLY A 474 -32.90 7.97 -43.85
C GLY A 474 -33.83 8.77 -44.77
N ASN A 475 -33.62 8.67 -46.09
CA ASN A 475 -34.40 9.39 -47.10
C ASN A 475 -35.92 9.08 -47.09
N ASP A 476 -36.39 8.15 -46.25
CA ASP A 476 -37.79 7.68 -46.22
C ASP A 476 -38.52 8.04 -44.92
N GLY A 477 -37.99 8.94 -44.07
CA GLY A 477 -38.72 9.47 -42.92
C GLY A 477 -39.08 8.46 -41.82
N GLN A 478 -38.58 7.22 -41.87
CA GLN A 478 -38.68 6.27 -40.77
C GLN A 478 -37.46 6.37 -39.86
N SER A 479 -37.71 6.69 -38.60
CA SER A 479 -36.73 6.57 -37.52
C SER A 479 -36.35 5.10 -37.35
N LEU A 480 -35.19 4.72 -37.87
CA LEU A 480 -34.53 3.47 -37.47
C LEU A 480 -33.96 3.72 -36.07
N ALA A 481 -34.73 3.38 -35.04
CA ALA A 481 -34.18 3.21 -33.70
C ALA A 481 -32.98 2.26 -33.82
N GLY A 482 -31.77 2.78 -33.59
CA GLY A 482 -30.52 2.02 -33.63
C GLY A 482 -30.62 0.84 -32.67
N LEU A 483 -30.86 -0.34 -33.22
CA LEU A 483 -30.86 -1.61 -32.49
C LEU A 483 -29.40 -1.92 -32.11
N SER A 484 -28.92 -1.34 -31.01
CA SER A 484 -27.73 -1.83 -30.32
C SER A 484 -27.95 -3.33 -30.05
N ARG A 485 -27.21 -4.18 -30.77
CA ARG A 485 -27.34 -5.63 -30.60
C ARG A 485 -26.59 -6.04 -29.35
N ASP A 486 -27.33 -6.30 -28.29
CA ASP A 486 -26.81 -7.00 -27.12
C ASP A 486 -26.15 -8.31 -27.55
N THR A 487 -24.93 -8.54 -27.10
CA THR A 487 -24.18 -9.79 -27.37
C THR A 487 -24.22 -10.67 -26.14
N GLU A 488 -24.77 -11.87 -26.28
CA GLU A 488 -24.82 -12.87 -25.21
C GLU A 488 -23.63 -13.84 -25.31
N ILE A 489 -22.88 -13.97 -24.20
CA ILE A 489 -21.71 -14.83 -24.13
C ILE A 489 -21.84 -15.79 -22.95
N LYS A 490 -21.83 -17.09 -23.22
CA LYS A 490 -21.80 -18.13 -22.18
C LYS A 490 -20.36 -18.31 -21.67
N VAL A 491 -20.19 -18.30 -20.36
CA VAL A 491 -18.88 -18.32 -19.69
C VAL A 491 -18.80 -19.41 -18.62
N SER A 492 -17.59 -19.87 -18.30
CA SER A 492 -17.34 -20.72 -17.13
C SER A 492 -17.46 -19.90 -15.86
N TYR A 493 -16.64 -18.85 -15.80
CA TYR A 493 -16.51 -17.87 -14.73
C TYR A 493 -16.32 -16.47 -15.35
N ALA A 494 -16.57 -15.43 -14.57
CA ALA A 494 -16.27 -14.04 -14.97
C ALA A 494 -15.44 -13.37 -13.88
N CYS A 495 -14.22 -12.96 -14.22
CA CYS A 495 -13.31 -12.26 -13.32
C CYS A 495 -13.38 -10.75 -13.56
N VAL A 496 -13.93 -10.02 -12.59
CA VAL A 496 -14.16 -8.57 -12.67
C VAL A 496 -13.02 -7.84 -11.97
N LEU A 497 -12.07 -7.32 -12.74
CA LEU A 497 -10.82 -6.74 -12.27
C LEU A 497 -10.71 -5.26 -12.64
N ILE A 498 -11.65 -4.47 -12.11
CA ILE A 498 -11.84 -3.04 -12.42
C ILE A 498 -11.29 -2.10 -11.33
N GLY A 499 -10.33 -2.59 -10.55
CA GLY A 499 -9.66 -1.85 -9.49
C GLY A 499 -10.29 -2.01 -8.11
N TYR A 500 -9.75 -1.26 -7.15
CA TYR A 500 -10.07 -1.35 -5.74
C TYR A 500 -10.30 0.05 -5.15
N SER A 501 -10.95 0.08 -4.00
CA SER A 501 -11.15 1.25 -3.15
C SER A 501 -10.71 0.94 -1.71
N PRO A 502 -10.22 1.94 -0.96
CA PRO A 502 -9.90 1.77 0.45
C PRO A 502 -11.18 1.56 1.29
N ASP A 503 -11.10 0.75 2.34
CA ASP A 503 -12.18 0.59 3.31
C ASP A 503 -12.00 1.56 4.48
N LEU A 504 -12.74 2.66 4.45
CA LEU A 504 -12.77 3.68 5.50
C LEU A 504 -14.08 3.66 6.30
N SER A 505 -14.84 2.56 6.23
CA SER A 505 -16.16 2.44 6.89
C SER A 505 -16.12 2.54 8.42
N PHE A 506 -14.94 2.36 9.03
CA PHE A 506 -14.71 2.56 10.46
C PHE A 506 -14.69 4.05 10.87
N LEU A 507 -14.59 4.98 9.92
CA LEU A 507 -14.64 6.41 10.20
C LEU A 507 -16.09 6.89 10.37
N PRO A 508 -16.35 7.89 11.22
CA PRO A 508 -17.68 8.50 11.32
C PRO A 508 -18.09 9.13 9.99
N SER A 509 -19.39 9.07 9.66
CA SER A 509 -19.91 9.59 8.39
C SER A 509 -19.54 11.07 8.16
N TYR A 510 -19.52 11.90 9.21
CA TYR A 510 -19.16 13.32 9.11
C TYR A 510 -17.67 13.55 8.78
N VAL A 511 -16.79 12.60 9.15
CA VAL A 511 -15.38 12.63 8.76
C VAL A 511 -15.26 12.14 7.33
N HIS A 512 -15.82 10.96 7.05
CA HIS A 512 -15.74 10.31 5.75
C HIS A 512 -16.24 11.20 4.60
N SER A 513 -17.34 11.93 4.80
CA SER A 513 -17.92 12.81 3.76
C SER A 513 -17.11 14.06 3.44
N GLN A 514 -16.09 14.39 4.26
CA GLN A 514 -15.32 15.63 4.11
C GLN A 514 -13.83 15.38 3.81
N LEU A 515 -13.38 14.13 3.86
CA LEU A 515 -11.94 13.83 3.74
C LEU A 515 -11.36 14.08 2.34
N ALA A 516 -12.16 13.93 1.29
CA ALA A 516 -11.66 14.06 -0.08
C ALA A 516 -11.35 15.51 -0.45
N VAL A 517 -10.49 15.71 -1.45
CA VAL A 517 -10.20 17.03 -2.04
C VAL A 517 -11.49 17.73 -2.47
N ASP A 518 -12.36 17.01 -3.18
CA ASP A 518 -13.73 17.42 -3.48
C ASP A 518 -14.73 16.57 -2.64
N PRO A 519 -15.33 17.14 -1.58
CA PRO A 519 -16.32 16.46 -0.74
C PRO A 519 -17.61 16.04 -1.47
N GLN A 520 -17.90 16.61 -2.64
CA GLN A 520 -19.09 16.26 -3.43
C GLN A 520 -18.89 15.01 -4.27
N ARG A 521 -17.64 14.59 -4.47
CA ARG A 521 -17.27 13.40 -5.22
C ARG A 521 -16.85 12.27 -4.27
N PRO A 522 -17.07 10.99 -4.64
CA PRO A 522 -16.60 9.89 -3.83
C PRO A 522 -15.07 9.92 -3.70
N LEU A 523 -14.56 9.48 -2.55
CA LEU A 523 -13.12 9.33 -2.34
C LEU A 523 -12.57 8.29 -3.32
N ASN A 524 -11.51 8.68 -4.02
CA ASN A 524 -10.81 7.81 -4.97
C ASN A 524 -9.31 8.13 -4.93
N THR A 525 -8.48 7.13 -4.73
CA THR A 525 -7.02 7.32 -4.56
C THR A 525 -6.29 7.85 -5.79
N LYS A 526 -6.93 7.90 -6.96
CA LYS A 526 -6.35 8.44 -8.19
C LYS A 526 -6.98 9.76 -8.62
N GLU A 527 -8.29 9.90 -8.47
CA GLU A 527 -9.05 11.02 -9.03
C GLU A 527 -9.55 12.02 -7.98
N ASN A 528 -9.70 11.60 -6.73
CA ASN A 528 -10.21 12.43 -5.64
C ASN A 528 -9.67 11.93 -4.29
N PRO A 529 -8.35 12.04 -4.06
CA PRO A 529 -7.69 11.51 -2.88
C PRO A 529 -8.08 12.29 -1.62
N ILE A 530 -7.57 11.86 -0.46
CA ILE A 530 -7.74 12.61 0.80
C ILE A 530 -7.03 13.97 0.69
N SER A 531 -7.74 15.04 1.06
CA SER A 531 -7.21 16.40 1.16
C SER A 531 -6.26 16.48 2.35
N ILE A 532 -4.99 16.73 2.07
CA ILE A 532 -3.94 16.95 3.06
C ILE A 532 -3.19 18.25 2.76
N ASP A 533 -2.55 18.81 3.78
CA ASP A 533 -1.44 19.73 3.63
C ASP A 533 -0.22 18.96 3.08
N GLU A 534 0.35 19.45 1.99
CA GLU A 534 1.36 18.72 1.21
C GLU A 534 2.70 18.56 1.96
N CYS A 535 3.01 19.46 2.89
CA CYS A 535 4.25 19.52 3.65
C CYS A 535 4.20 18.71 4.95
N THR A 536 3.03 18.61 5.57
CA THR A 536 2.83 17.94 6.87
C THR A 536 2.06 16.61 6.77
N HIS A 537 1.34 16.39 5.67
CA HIS A 537 0.39 15.30 5.44
C HIS A 537 -0.80 15.29 6.40
N GLU A 538 -1.00 16.38 7.16
CA GLU A 538 -2.17 16.57 8.01
C GLU A 538 -3.39 16.84 7.13
N SER A 539 -4.56 16.30 7.49
CA SER A 539 -5.80 16.55 6.80
C SER A 539 -6.14 18.03 6.83
N SER A 540 -6.44 18.60 5.66
CA SER A 540 -6.85 20.00 5.54
C SER A 540 -8.18 20.31 6.25
N ARG A 541 -8.90 19.28 6.71
CA ARG A 541 -10.23 19.38 7.32
C ARG A 541 -10.27 18.98 8.79
N PHE A 542 -9.35 18.11 9.21
CA PHE A 542 -9.37 17.53 10.57
C PHE A 542 -8.00 17.59 11.21
N LYS A 543 -7.87 18.45 12.23
CA LYS A 543 -6.64 18.57 13.01
C LYS A 543 -6.27 17.23 13.69
N ASN A 544 -4.98 16.93 13.67
CA ASN A 544 -4.33 15.72 14.14
C ASN A 544 -4.82 14.43 13.45
N LEU A 545 -5.39 14.54 12.25
CA LEU A 545 -5.65 13.39 11.37
C LEU A 545 -4.71 13.49 10.18
N TYR A 546 -3.94 12.46 9.90
CA TYR A 546 -2.99 12.41 8.79
C TYR A 546 -3.36 11.26 7.85
N ALA A 547 -2.95 11.35 6.60
CA ALA A 547 -3.07 10.27 5.63
C ALA A 547 -1.79 10.15 4.81
N MET A 548 -1.44 8.92 4.39
CA MET A 548 -0.24 8.69 3.59
C MET A 548 -0.39 7.51 2.62
N GLY A 549 0.52 7.45 1.64
CA GLY A 549 0.52 6.40 0.62
C GLY A 549 -0.64 6.57 -0.37
N PRO A 550 -1.26 5.48 -0.85
CA PRO A 550 -2.28 5.56 -1.89
C PRO A 550 -3.47 6.47 -1.55
N LEU A 551 -3.81 6.63 -0.27
CA LEU A 551 -4.93 7.49 0.16
C LEU A 551 -4.78 8.95 -0.28
N ILE A 552 -3.55 9.42 -0.48
CA ILE A 552 -3.23 10.80 -0.88
C ILE A 552 -2.76 10.89 -2.35
N GLY A 553 -2.88 9.81 -3.13
CA GLY A 553 -2.41 9.77 -4.53
C GLY A 553 -1.05 9.10 -4.75
N ASP A 554 -0.28 8.85 -3.68
CA ASP A 554 1.04 8.23 -3.76
C ASP A 554 0.96 6.70 -3.81
N ASN A 555 0.87 6.16 -5.02
CA ASN A 555 0.63 4.73 -5.25
C ASN A 555 1.92 3.86 -5.20
N PHE A 556 3.10 4.46 -5.08
CA PHE A 556 4.37 3.74 -5.06
C PHE A 556 5.00 3.69 -3.67
N VAL A 557 5.50 2.52 -3.26
CA VAL A 557 6.19 2.34 -1.98
C VAL A 557 7.36 3.33 -1.82
N ARG A 558 8.10 3.58 -2.90
CA ARG A 558 9.18 4.57 -3.01
C ARG A 558 8.86 5.90 -2.34
N PHE A 559 7.65 6.43 -2.55
CA PHE A 559 7.23 7.75 -2.06
C PHE A 559 6.64 7.71 -0.64
N GLY A 560 6.18 6.54 -0.17
CA GLY A 560 5.57 6.40 1.15
C GLY A 560 6.48 6.84 2.30
N THR A 561 7.80 6.74 2.12
CA THR A 561 8.77 7.17 3.14
C THR A 561 8.86 8.69 3.30
N GLY A 562 8.64 9.46 2.24
CA GLY A 562 8.58 10.92 2.36
C GLY A 562 7.36 11.39 3.16
N GLY A 563 6.24 10.68 3.05
CA GLY A 563 5.10 10.91 3.94
C GLY A 563 5.40 10.60 5.40
N ALA A 564 6.18 9.54 5.68
CA ALA A 564 6.65 9.27 7.03
C ALA A 564 7.52 10.41 7.59
N LEU A 565 8.41 10.99 6.77
CA LEU A 565 9.22 12.15 7.13
C LEU A 565 8.34 13.38 7.44
N ALA A 566 7.39 13.70 6.56
CA ALA A 566 6.47 14.83 6.72
C ALA A 566 5.65 14.73 8.03
N ILE A 567 4.99 13.59 8.24
CA ILE A 567 4.16 13.34 9.42
C ILE A 567 5.00 13.42 10.70
N THR A 568 6.19 12.80 10.70
CA THR A 568 7.07 12.81 11.87
C THR A 568 7.54 14.23 12.19
N SER A 569 7.92 15.02 11.19
CA SER A 569 8.31 16.44 11.39
C SER A 569 7.16 17.27 11.96
N SER A 570 5.95 17.12 11.42
CA SER A 570 4.75 17.80 11.90
C SER A 570 4.44 17.46 13.37
N ILE A 571 4.38 16.16 13.69
CA ILE A 571 4.09 15.69 15.06
C ILE A 571 5.19 16.12 16.03
N TRP A 572 6.47 16.02 15.63
CA TRP A 572 7.59 16.43 16.47
C TRP A 572 7.54 17.93 16.82
N LYS A 573 7.23 18.78 15.84
CA LYS A 573 7.07 20.23 16.05
C LYS A 573 5.90 20.54 16.98
N ASP A 574 4.74 19.90 16.81
CA ASP A 574 3.58 20.09 17.67
C ASP A 574 3.77 19.54 19.11
N LEU A 575 4.58 18.50 19.30
CA LEU A 575 4.93 17.99 20.62
C LEU A 575 5.94 18.90 21.35
N ASN A 576 6.84 19.58 20.64
CA ASN A 576 7.86 20.43 21.27
C ASN A 576 7.44 21.90 21.41
N SER A 577 6.59 22.45 20.54
CA SER A 577 6.04 23.81 20.74
C SER A 577 5.31 23.94 22.08
N LYS A 578 4.62 22.86 22.50
CA LYS A 578 3.97 22.78 23.82
C LYS A 578 4.95 22.74 25.00
N LYS A 579 6.17 22.23 24.82
CA LYS A 579 7.17 22.22 25.90
C LYS A 579 7.71 23.63 26.16
N GLU A 580 7.91 24.40 25.09
CA GLU A 580 8.36 25.79 25.17
C GLU A 580 7.30 26.71 25.81
N GLU A 581 6.02 26.56 25.46
CA GLU A 581 4.93 27.33 26.09
C GLU A 581 4.79 27.09 27.60
N ILE A 582 5.11 25.88 28.09
CA ILE A 582 5.05 25.54 29.52
C ILE A 582 6.25 26.13 30.27
N CYS A 583 7.46 26.11 29.67
CA CYS A 583 8.67 26.68 30.29
C CYS A 583 8.69 28.22 30.34
N VAL A 584 7.83 28.92 29.59
CA VAL A 584 7.72 30.40 29.63
C VAL A 584 6.73 30.87 30.70
N GLN A 585 5.94 29.96 31.30
CA GLN A 585 4.95 30.28 32.34
C GLN A 585 5.41 29.94 33.76
N ASP A 586 6.58 29.34 33.93
CA ASP A 586 7.32 29.16 35.20
C ASP A 586 8.45 30.19 35.28
#